data_AF-A0AAJ6K9B0-F1
#
_entry.id   AF-A0AAJ6K9B0-F1
#
_cell.length_a   1.000
_cell.length_b   1.000
_cell.length_c   1.000
_cell.angle_alpha   90.00
_cell.angle_beta   90.00
_cell.angle_gamma   90.00
#
_symmetry.space_group_name_H-M   'P 1'
#
loop_
_entity.id
_entity.type
_entity.pdbx_description
1 polymer ?
#
loop_
_entity_poly.entity_id
_entity_poly.type
_entity_poly.pdbx_seq_one_letter_code
_entity_poly.pdbx_strand_id
1 'polypeptide(L)'
;MTPRSLFRGLAIAELVTWTMLLVGMLLKYGLGAGDWPVRVGGGVHGFVFLAYLVATTVVAVNQRWSFGATALGWLSSVVPYTTLPFEVAVARRGMLDGAWRRGPSAGERPGPLDRLLFLVVRHPVLAAVVGVVLVAAVFGVLLVLGPPVPSR
;
A
#
# COMPACT_ATOMS: atom_id res chain seq x y z
N MET A 1 1.79 2.09 -17.41
CA MET A 1 2.24 1.91 -16.00
C MET A 1 2.60 0.45 -15.76
N THR A 2 3.76 0.17 -15.18
CA THR A 2 4.27 -1.18 -14.88
C THR A 2 4.10 -1.53 -13.39
N PRO A 3 4.15 -2.82 -12.99
CA PRO A 3 4.16 -3.22 -11.58
C PRO A 3 5.22 -2.48 -10.76
N ARG A 4 6.46 -2.40 -11.27
CA ARG A 4 7.55 -1.64 -10.63
C ARG A 4 7.17 -0.18 -10.41
N SER A 5 6.66 0.52 -11.43
CA SER A 5 6.33 1.95 -11.30
C SER A 5 5.21 2.23 -10.29
N LEU A 6 4.20 1.33 -10.20
CA LEU A 6 3.15 1.41 -9.20
C LEU A 6 3.71 1.24 -7.79
N PHE A 7 4.45 0.14 -7.60
CA PHE A 7 4.98 -0.22 -6.30
C PHE A 7 5.93 0.84 -5.76
N ARG A 8 6.84 1.33 -6.62
CA ARG A 8 7.77 2.41 -6.28
C ARG A 8 7.07 3.74 -5.99
N GLY A 9 6.05 4.10 -6.77
CA GLY A 9 5.27 5.31 -6.52
C GLY A 9 4.61 5.29 -5.14
N LEU A 10 4.03 4.16 -4.75
CA LEU A 10 3.42 4.00 -3.43
C LEU A 10 4.44 3.91 -2.30
N ALA A 11 5.59 3.26 -2.50
CA ALA A 11 6.66 3.25 -1.50
C ALA A 11 7.19 4.67 -1.22
N ILE A 12 7.36 5.49 -2.27
CA ILE A 12 7.75 6.90 -2.11
C ILE A 12 6.63 7.72 -1.46
N ALA A 13 5.38 7.52 -1.86
CA ALA A 13 4.25 8.20 -1.22
C ALA A 13 4.18 7.86 0.27
N GLU A 14 4.37 6.61 0.63
CA GLU A 14 4.38 6.14 2.02
C GLU A 14 5.51 6.81 2.82
N LEU A 15 6.73 6.86 2.27
CA LEU A 15 7.86 7.61 2.85
C LEU A 15 7.51 9.08 3.13
N VAL A 16 6.93 9.78 2.14
CA VAL A 16 6.54 11.20 2.28
C VAL A 16 5.47 11.37 3.34
N THR A 17 4.46 10.49 3.37
CA THR A 17 3.40 10.57 4.37
C THR A 17 3.86 10.23 5.78
N TRP A 18 4.84 9.34 5.94
CA TRP A 18 5.52 9.13 7.23
C TRP A 18 6.20 10.41 7.71
N THR A 19 6.94 11.09 6.83
CA THR A 19 7.55 12.39 7.18
C THR A 19 6.50 13.38 7.62
N MET A 20 5.39 13.49 6.88
CA MET A 20 4.30 14.39 7.25
C MET A 20 3.67 14.04 8.60
N LEU A 21 3.46 12.75 8.90
CA LEU A 21 2.94 12.30 10.20
C LEU A 21 3.93 12.62 11.33
N LEU A 22 5.22 12.34 11.16
CA LEU A 22 6.25 12.64 12.16
C LEU A 22 6.40 14.14 12.40
N VAL A 23 6.34 14.95 11.35
CA VAL A 23 6.27 16.41 11.48
C VAL A 23 5.01 16.83 12.23
N GLY A 24 3.84 16.26 11.90
CA GLY A 24 2.60 16.53 12.62
C GLY A 24 2.71 16.20 14.12
N MET A 25 3.33 15.08 14.45
CA MET A 25 3.61 14.70 15.85
C MET A 25 4.56 15.69 16.53
N LEU A 26 5.63 16.11 15.85
CA LEU A 26 6.55 17.11 16.39
C LEU A 26 5.85 18.46 16.63
N LEU A 27 4.99 18.90 15.71
CA LEU A 27 4.22 20.13 15.88
C LEU A 27 3.25 20.04 17.06
N LYS A 28 2.55 18.90 17.23
CA LYS A 28 1.63 18.68 18.35
C LYS A 28 2.37 18.64 19.70
N TYR A 29 3.36 17.76 19.82
CA TYR A 29 3.98 17.45 21.10
C TYR A 29 5.17 18.35 21.45
N GLY A 30 5.87 18.88 20.44
CA GLY A 30 7.04 19.76 20.63
C GLY A 30 6.71 21.25 20.62
N LEU A 31 5.76 21.68 19.77
CA LEU A 31 5.42 23.11 19.59
C LEU A 31 4.01 23.48 20.06
N GLY A 32 3.23 22.52 20.56
CA GLY A 32 1.88 22.78 21.06
C GLY A 32 0.89 23.25 20.01
N ALA A 33 1.08 22.91 18.72
CA ALA A 33 0.26 23.40 17.60
C ALA A 33 -1.17 22.78 17.52
N GLY A 34 -1.62 22.11 18.59
CA GLY A 34 -2.89 21.40 18.66
C GLY A 34 -2.91 20.07 17.90
N ASP A 35 -4.10 19.49 17.78
CA ASP A 35 -4.29 18.14 17.20
C ASP A 35 -4.34 18.11 15.66
N TRP A 36 -4.64 19.25 15.04
CA TRP A 36 -4.91 19.31 13.60
C TRP A 36 -3.75 18.75 12.73
N PRO A 37 -2.45 18.98 13.04
CA PRO A 37 -1.36 18.48 12.19
C PRO A 37 -1.30 16.95 12.18
N VAL A 38 -1.56 16.32 13.34
CA VAL A 38 -1.60 14.86 13.46
C VAL A 38 -2.86 14.30 12.80
N ARG A 39 -3.99 15.00 12.86
CA ARG A 39 -5.22 14.55 12.17
C ARG A 39 -5.04 14.52 10.65
N VAL A 40 -4.46 15.57 10.07
CA VAL A 40 -4.18 15.61 8.62
C VAL A 40 -3.05 14.64 8.27
N GLY A 41 -1.93 14.71 8.99
CA GLY A 41 -0.77 13.85 8.82
C GLY A 41 -1.11 12.37 8.88
N GLY A 42 -1.76 11.96 9.96
CA GLY A 42 -2.18 10.59 10.22
C GLY A 42 -3.26 10.12 9.27
N GLY A 43 -4.20 10.99 8.87
CA GLY A 43 -5.27 10.61 7.95
C GLY A 43 -4.74 10.27 6.56
N VAL A 44 -3.91 11.15 5.99
CA VAL A 44 -3.29 10.91 4.68
C VAL A 44 -2.32 9.72 4.74
N HIS A 45 -1.53 9.60 5.80
CA HIS A 45 -0.64 8.44 6.00
C HIS A 45 -1.44 7.13 6.06
N GLY A 46 -2.50 7.07 6.86
CA GLY A 46 -3.33 5.87 6.99
C GLY A 46 -3.96 5.44 5.65
N PHE A 47 -4.41 6.40 4.83
CA PHE A 47 -4.92 6.11 3.49
C PHE A 47 -3.84 5.53 2.58
N VAL A 48 -2.66 6.16 2.52
CA VAL A 48 -1.54 5.70 1.68
C VAL A 48 -1.00 4.35 2.16
N PHE A 49 -0.94 4.12 3.46
CA PHE A 49 -0.60 2.83 4.07
C PHE A 49 -1.52 1.71 3.55
N LEU A 50 -2.84 1.90 3.61
CA LEU A 50 -3.80 0.91 3.11
C LEU A 50 -3.68 0.69 1.60
N ALA A 51 -3.49 1.76 0.83
CA ALA A 51 -3.27 1.67 -0.61
C ALA A 51 -1.98 0.88 -0.94
N TYR A 52 -0.92 1.09 -0.18
CA TYR A 52 0.33 0.33 -0.30
C TYR A 52 0.12 -1.16 -0.01
N LEU A 53 -0.63 -1.54 1.03
CA LEU A 53 -0.94 -2.95 1.33
C LEU A 53 -1.70 -3.65 0.19
N VAL A 54 -2.71 -2.97 -0.38
CA VAL A 54 -3.47 -3.48 -1.52
C VAL A 54 -2.57 -3.65 -2.74
N ALA A 55 -1.78 -2.63 -3.08
CA ALA A 55 -0.88 -2.68 -4.23
C ALA A 55 0.22 -3.73 -4.05
N THR A 56 0.75 -3.89 -2.83
CA THR A 56 1.71 -4.96 -2.49
C THR A 56 1.10 -6.32 -2.79
N THR A 57 -0.15 -6.56 -2.37
CA THR A 57 -0.86 -7.80 -2.65
C THR A 57 -1.05 -8.03 -4.16
N VAL A 58 -1.48 -7.00 -4.89
CA VAL A 58 -1.69 -7.09 -6.35
C VAL A 58 -0.39 -7.39 -7.08
N VAL A 59 0.71 -6.71 -6.72
CA VAL A 59 2.04 -6.94 -7.29
C VAL A 59 2.56 -8.31 -6.91
N ALA A 60 2.39 -8.75 -5.65
CA ALA A 60 2.77 -10.07 -5.18
C ALA A 60 2.07 -11.18 -5.96
N VAL A 61 0.76 -11.06 -6.22
CA VAL A 61 0.02 -12.02 -7.05
C VAL A 61 0.49 -11.97 -8.50
N ASN A 62 0.72 -10.77 -9.06
CA ASN A 62 1.23 -10.62 -10.43
C ASN A 62 2.61 -11.28 -10.61
N GLN A 63 3.52 -11.01 -9.68
CA GLN A 63 4.91 -11.45 -9.73
C GLN A 63 5.16 -12.78 -9.02
N ARG A 64 4.09 -13.44 -8.54
CA ARG A 64 4.12 -14.74 -7.83
C ARG A 64 5.10 -14.74 -6.66
N TRP A 65 5.06 -13.71 -5.85
CA TRP A 65 5.86 -13.66 -4.65
C TRP A 65 5.48 -14.79 -3.70
N SER A 66 6.47 -15.32 -2.98
CA SER A 66 6.23 -16.23 -1.87
C SER A 66 5.47 -15.50 -0.75
N PHE A 67 4.73 -16.25 0.06
CA PHE A 67 4.01 -15.66 1.20
C PHE A 67 4.93 -14.84 2.11
N GLY A 68 6.15 -15.33 2.38
CA GLY A 68 7.13 -14.60 3.19
C GLY A 68 7.54 -13.26 2.59
N ALA A 69 7.75 -13.18 1.27
CA ALA A 69 8.06 -11.92 0.60
C ALA A 69 6.88 -10.93 0.66
N THR A 70 5.65 -11.43 0.47
CA THR A 70 4.43 -10.61 0.61
C THR A 70 4.27 -10.08 2.04
N ALA A 71 4.45 -10.94 3.04
CA ALA A 71 4.36 -10.57 4.45
C ALA A 71 5.41 -9.52 4.83
N LEU A 72 6.66 -9.68 4.38
CA LEU A 72 7.70 -8.66 4.55
C LEU A 72 7.33 -7.34 3.87
N GLY A 73 6.70 -7.39 2.71
CA GLY A 73 6.16 -6.21 2.04
C GLY A 73 5.14 -5.48 2.91
N TRP A 74 4.16 -6.18 3.48
CA TRP A 74 3.18 -5.57 4.39
C TRP A 74 3.81 -5.03 5.68
N LEU A 75 4.76 -5.76 6.26
CA LEU A 75 5.48 -5.33 7.47
C LEU A 75 6.33 -4.08 7.21
N SER A 76 6.84 -3.90 5.98
CA SER A 76 7.64 -2.72 5.63
C SER A 76 6.87 -1.40 5.69
N SER A 77 5.54 -1.40 5.63
CA SER A 77 4.75 -0.18 5.83
C SER A 77 4.44 0.14 7.29
N VAL A 78 4.76 -0.77 8.21
CA VAL A 78 4.53 -0.55 9.66
C VAL A 78 5.69 0.23 10.27
N VAL A 79 6.92 -0.03 9.82
CA VAL A 79 8.11 0.64 10.33
C VAL A 79 8.44 1.85 9.45
N PRO A 80 8.59 3.06 10.02
CA PRO A 80 8.84 4.27 9.27
C PRO A 80 9.98 4.13 8.28
N TYR A 81 9.75 4.63 7.07
CA TYR A 81 10.75 4.68 5.99
C TYR A 81 11.25 3.34 5.47
N THR A 82 10.69 2.21 5.91
CA THR A 82 11.19 0.88 5.49
C THR A 82 10.59 0.36 4.19
N THR A 83 9.51 0.97 3.70
CA THR A 83 8.93 0.68 2.37
C THR A 83 9.91 0.92 1.23
N LEU A 84 10.71 1.98 1.28
CA LEU A 84 11.68 2.31 0.24
C LEU A 84 12.89 1.33 0.22
N PRO A 85 13.56 1.02 1.34
CA PRO A 85 14.55 -0.05 1.41
C PRO A 85 14.01 -1.40 0.93
N PHE A 86 12.77 -1.74 1.32
CA PHE A 86 12.12 -2.96 0.85
C PHE A 86 11.93 -2.95 -0.67
N GLU A 87 11.38 -1.85 -1.22
CA GLU A 87 11.23 -1.66 -2.68
C GLU A 87 12.55 -1.83 -3.40
N VAL A 88 13.61 -1.16 -2.95
CA VAL A 88 14.93 -1.26 -3.55
C VAL A 88 15.46 -2.70 -3.49
N ALA A 89 15.26 -3.39 -2.36
CA ALA A 89 15.71 -4.78 -2.20
C ALA A 89 15.00 -5.74 -3.16
N VAL A 90 13.67 -5.66 -3.27
CA VAL A 90 12.90 -6.53 -4.18
C VAL A 90 13.12 -6.13 -5.65
N ALA A 91 13.32 -4.84 -5.94
CA ALA A 91 13.65 -4.36 -7.27
C ALA A 91 15.01 -4.89 -7.74
N ARG A 92 16.03 -4.88 -6.88
CA ARG A 92 17.38 -5.41 -7.18
C ARG A 92 17.39 -6.92 -7.40
N ARG A 93 16.48 -7.64 -6.75
CA ARG A 93 16.28 -9.09 -6.95
C ARG A 93 15.48 -9.42 -8.22
N GLY A 94 15.11 -8.42 -9.02
CA GLY A 94 14.29 -8.58 -10.23
C GLY A 94 12.84 -8.95 -9.95
N MET A 95 12.40 -8.91 -8.69
CA MET A 95 11.04 -9.36 -8.28
C MET A 95 9.93 -8.41 -8.74
N LEU A 96 10.29 -7.25 -9.31
CA LEU A 96 9.38 -6.26 -9.88
C LEU A 96 9.47 -6.18 -11.41
N ASP A 97 10.29 -7.01 -12.06
CA ASP A 97 10.48 -6.99 -13.50
C ASP A 97 9.32 -7.64 -14.26
N GLY A 98 9.03 -7.12 -15.45
CA GLY A 98 7.97 -7.64 -16.32
C GLY A 98 6.70 -6.79 -16.33
N ALA A 99 5.79 -7.20 -17.21
CA ALA A 99 4.51 -6.53 -17.42
C ALA A 99 3.41 -7.12 -16.52
N TRP A 100 2.27 -6.42 -16.45
CA TRP A 100 1.06 -6.97 -15.85
C TRP A 100 0.60 -8.22 -16.61
N ARG A 101 0.37 -9.31 -15.88
CA ARG A 101 -0.22 -10.54 -16.43
C ARG A 101 -1.68 -10.26 -16.78
N ARG A 102 -2.02 -10.39 -18.06
CA ARG A 102 -3.38 -10.16 -18.59
C ARG A 102 -4.19 -11.43 -18.78
N GLY A 103 -3.55 -12.58 -18.64
CA GLY A 103 -4.17 -13.89 -18.84
C GLY A 103 -3.25 -15.02 -18.38
N PRO A 104 -3.76 -16.26 -18.37
CA PRO A 104 -2.98 -17.43 -18.01
C PRO A 104 -1.88 -17.69 -19.05
N SER A 105 -0.73 -18.17 -18.58
CA SER A 105 0.33 -18.66 -19.46
C SER A 105 -0.10 -19.98 -20.12
N ALA A 106 0.53 -20.33 -21.25
CA ALA A 106 0.22 -21.58 -21.95
C ALA A 106 0.37 -22.79 -21.02
N GLY A 107 -0.68 -23.62 -20.95
CA GLY A 107 -0.73 -24.82 -20.09
C GLY A 107 -1.07 -24.57 -18.61
N GLU A 108 -1.26 -23.32 -18.20
CA GLU A 108 -1.56 -22.98 -16.82
C GLU A 108 -3.06 -22.93 -16.52
N ARG A 109 -3.46 -23.48 -15.36
CA ARG A 109 -4.82 -23.32 -14.82
C ARG A 109 -4.84 -22.16 -13.81
N PRO A 110 -5.46 -21.01 -14.12
CA PRO A 110 -5.42 -19.86 -13.23
C PRO A 110 -6.26 -20.09 -11.97
N GLY A 111 -5.65 -19.80 -10.82
CA GLY A 111 -6.32 -19.81 -9.53
C GLY A 111 -7.32 -18.66 -9.38
N PRO A 112 -8.06 -18.59 -8.27
CA PRO A 112 -9.04 -17.52 -8.03
C PRO A 112 -8.39 -16.13 -7.99
N LEU A 113 -7.21 -15.99 -7.37
CA LEU A 113 -6.47 -14.74 -7.30
C LEU A 113 -5.93 -14.29 -8.66
N ASP A 114 -5.50 -15.23 -9.52
CA ASP A 114 -5.09 -14.92 -10.89
C ASP A 114 -6.26 -14.37 -11.71
N ARG A 115 -7.45 -14.95 -11.58
CA ARG A 115 -8.65 -14.47 -12.29
C ARG A 115 -9.03 -13.06 -11.86
N LEU A 116 -8.96 -12.78 -10.55
CA LEU A 116 -9.19 -11.44 -10.02
C LEU A 116 -8.14 -10.46 -10.54
N LEU A 117 -6.86 -10.84 -10.54
CA LEU A 117 -5.79 -10.03 -11.11
C LEU A 117 -6.07 -9.73 -12.59
N PHE A 118 -6.45 -10.71 -13.39
CA PHE A 118 -6.75 -10.51 -14.81
C PHE A 118 -7.92 -9.55 -15.01
N LEU A 119 -8.95 -9.62 -14.16
CA LEU A 119 -10.06 -8.66 -14.18
C LEU A 119 -9.59 -7.24 -13.87
N VAL A 120 -8.79 -7.09 -12.80
CA VAL A 120 -8.21 -5.82 -12.34
C VAL A 120 -7.35 -5.19 -13.44
N VAL A 121 -6.48 -5.98 -14.05
CA VAL A 121 -5.56 -5.53 -15.11
C VAL A 121 -6.30 -5.23 -16.42
N ARG A 122 -7.38 -5.96 -16.72
CA ARG A 122 -8.21 -5.74 -17.92
C ARG A 122 -8.99 -4.41 -17.85
N HIS A 123 -9.39 -3.97 -16.66
CA HIS A 123 -10.15 -2.74 -16.46
C HIS A 123 -9.42 -1.78 -15.50
N PRO A 124 -8.28 -1.19 -15.90
CA PRO A 124 -7.39 -0.48 -14.98
C PRO A 124 -8.02 0.76 -14.32
N VAL A 125 -8.86 1.52 -15.06
CA VAL A 125 -9.54 2.70 -14.51
C VAL A 125 -10.59 2.29 -13.49
N LEU A 126 -11.44 1.33 -13.83
CA LEU A 126 -12.45 0.82 -12.91
C LEU A 126 -11.80 0.20 -11.68
N ALA A 127 -10.72 -0.56 -11.86
CA ALA A 127 -9.99 -1.16 -10.75
C ALA A 127 -9.35 -0.10 -9.84
N ALA A 128 -8.80 0.97 -10.40
CA ALA A 128 -8.29 2.09 -9.61
C ALA A 128 -9.40 2.78 -8.83
N VAL A 129 -10.55 3.07 -9.47
CA VAL A 129 -11.71 3.70 -8.81
C VAL A 129 -12.24 2.81 -7.69
N VAL A 130 -12.51 1.53 -7.98
CA VAL A 130 -12.99 0.55 -6.98
C VAL A 130 -11.98 0.40 -5.85
N GLY A 131 -10.68 0.32 -6.17
CA GLY A 131 -9.61 0.25 -5.18
C GLY A 131 -9.60 1.48 -4.26
N VAL A 132 -9.68 2.69 -4.82
CA VAL A 132 -9.75 3.94 -4.04
C VAL A 132 -11.00 3.97 -3.16
N VAL A 133 -12.16 3.59 -3.70
CA VAL A 133 -13.43 3.54 -2.94
C VAL A 133 -13.35 2.53 -1.80
N LEU A 134 -12.81 1.33 -2.04
CA LEU A 134 -12.62 0.31 -1.01
C LEU A 134 -11.65 0.78 0.07
N VAL A 135 -10.51 1.36 -0.31
CA VAL A 135 -9.54 1.92 0.64
C VAL A 135 -10.19 3.03 1.47
N ALA A 136 -10.93 3.95 0.84
CA ALA A 136 -11.63 5.03 1.51
C ALA A 136 -12.73 4.52 2.45
N ALA A 137 -13.47 3.48 2.06
CA ALA A 137 -14.50 2.86 2.88
C ALA A 137 -13.89 2.18 4.11
N VAL A 138 -12.85 1.37 3.94
CA VAL A 138 -12.12 0.72 5.05
C VAL A 138 -11.54 1.78 5.98
N PHE A 139 -10.88 2.80 5.42
CA PHE A 139 -10.33 3.91 6.18
C PHE A 139 -11.41 4.65 6.98
N GLY A 140 -12.56 4.96 6.36
CA GLY A 140 -13.71 5.58 7.02
C GLY A 140 -14.26 4.74 8.16
N VAL A 141 -14.40 3.42 7.97
CA VAL A 141 -14.81 2.50 9.04
C VAL A 141 -13.80 2.51 10.19
N LEU A 142 -12.50 2.46 9.89
CA LEU A 142 -11.45 2.52 10.92
C LEU A 142 -11.48 3.84 11.71
N LEU A 143 -11.79 4.95 11.06
CA LEU A 143 -11.96 6.24 11.74
C LEU A 143 -13.19 6.24 12.68
N VAL A 144 -14.28 5.58 12.30
CA VAL A 144 -15.50 5.47 13.13
C VAL A 144 -15.29 4.55 14.33
N LEU A 145 -14.60 3.43 14.13
CA LEU A 145 -14.30 2.49 15.22
C LEU A 145 -13.37 3.09 16.29
N GLY A 146 -12.54 4.06 15.90
CA GLY A 146 -11.58 4.68 16.79
C GLY A 146 -10.43 3.73 17.20
N PRO A 147 -9.49 4.20 18.03
CA PRO A 147 -8.38 3.36 18.48
C PRO A 147 -8.90 2.20 19.35
N PRO A 148 -8.36 0.97 19.19
CA PRO A 148 -8.75 -0.19 19.99
C PRO A 148 -8.31 -0.10 21.46
N VAL A 149 -7.60 0.98 21.83
CA VAL A 149 -7.10 1.23 23.17
C VAL A 149 -8.03 2.24 23.85
N PRO A 150 -8.54 1.96 25.07
CA PRO A 150 -9.40 2.90 25.79
C PRO A 150 -8.73 4.26 25.90
N SER A 151 -9.45 5.32 25.52
CA SER A 151 -9.04 6.69 25.81
C SER A 151 -9.05 6.88 27.33
N ARG A 152 -7.86 7.06 27.91
CA ARG A 152 -7.69 7.49 29.30
C ARG A 152 -7.69 9.01 29.36
#